data_AF-A0A2V5RB77-F1
#
_entry.id   AF-A0A2V5RB77-F1
#
_cell.length_a   1.000
_cell.length_b   1.000
_cell.length_c   1.000
_cell.angle_alpha   90.00
_cell.angle_beta   90.00
_cell.angle_gamma   90.00
#
_symmetry.space_group_name_H-M   'P 1'
#
loop_
_entity.id
_entity.type
_entity.pdbx_description
1 polymer ?
#
loop_
_entity_poly.entity_id
_entity_poly.type
_entity_poly.pdbx_seq_one_letter_code
_entity_poly.pdbx_strand_id
1 'polypeptide(L)'
;MAAVIMDSLTAADLAQITGSSKRLPNSITGLKPTNPALPVINGAPISVPYHSIIGDRGRGDSPNSSDGVVAYWSSHLDSAQSELIVPGPHGSCELPQTIAELDRILRLHLGIRSTSKPTATVAQVGR
;
A
#
# COMPACT_ATOMS: atom_id res chain seq x y z
N MET A 1 28.42 5.65 7.41
CA MET A 1 27.13 6.33 7.10
C MET A 1 26.28 6.54 8.36
N ALA A 2 26.01 5.54 9.20
CA ALA A 2 25.24 5.72 10.44
C ALA A 2 25.85 6.73 11.45
N ALA A 3 27.18 6.79 11.54
CA ALA A 3 27.89 7.66 12.48
C ALA A 3 27.77 9.17 12.18
N VAL A 4 27.55 9.55 10.92
CA VAL A 4 27.50 10.96 10.49
C VAL A 4 26.12 11.59 10.80
N ILE A 5 25.07 10.76 10.89
CA ILE A 5 23.71 11.23 11.23
C ILE A 5 23.59 11.54 12.74
N MET A 6 24.37 10.85 13.60
CA MET A 6 24.30 10.98 15.06
C MET A 6 24.72 12.35 15.59
N ASP A 7 25.65 13.05 14.93
CA ASP A 7 26.16 14.35 15.41
C ASP A 7 25.14 15.49 15.22
N SER A 8 24.06 15.22 14.49
CA SER A 8 23.04 16.20 14.12
C SER A 8 21.69 16.03 14.83
N LEU A 9 21.49 14.92 15.55
CA LEU A 9 20.21 14.61 16.21
C LEU A 9 20.36 14.64 17.74
N THR A 10 19.59 15.49 18.39
CA THR A 10 19.56 15.55 19.86
C THR A 10 18.82 14.36 20.47
N ALA A 11 19.02 14.13 21.75
CA ALA A 11 18.22 13.18 22.53
C ALA A 11 16.70 13.44 22.43
N ALA A 12 16.30 14.70 22.30
CA ALA A 12 14.91 15.10 22.10
C ALA A 12 14.41 14.70 20.70
N ASP A 13 15.23 14.89 19.66
CA ASP A 13 14.89 14.48 18.29
C ASP A 13 14.76 12.96 18.18
N LEU A 14 15.66 12.20 18.82
CA LEU A 14 15.53 10.74 18.90
C LEU A 14 14.26 10.34 19.66
N ALA A 15 13.93 11.00 20.77
CA ALA A 15 12.72 10.70 21.52
C ALA A 15 11.45 10.96 20.70
N GLN A 16 11.43 12.02 19.88
CA GLN A 16 10.32 12.26 18.96
C GLN A 16 10.24 11.19 17.88
N ILE A 17 11.35 10.84 17.22
CA ILE A 17 11.31 9.92 16.07
C ILE A 17 11.08 8.46 16.49
N THR A 18 11.63 8.04 17.64
CA THR A 18 11.67 6.61 18.01
C THR A 18 10.86 6.27 19.26
N GLY A 19 10.28 7.27 19.91
CA GLY A 19 9.64 7.15 21.21
C GLY A 19 10.63 6.92 22.37
N SER A 20 11.94 7.00 22.13
CA SER A 20 12.97 6.87 23.17
C SER A 20 14.27 7.57 22.79
N SER A 21 14.76 8.43 23.68
CA SER A 21 16.06 9.13 23.53
C SER A 21 17.28 8.18 23.39
N LYS A 22 17.13 6.88 23.69
CA LYS A 22 18.22 5.88 23.64
C LYS A 22 18.11 4.87 22.50
N ARG A 23 17.03 4.89 21.70
CA ARG A 23 16.85 3.91 20.61
C ARG A 23 17.02 4.57 19.26
N LEU A 24 17.83 3.95 18.41
CA LEU A 24 17.96 4.36 17.01
C LEU A 24 16.69 4.00 16.23
N PRO A 25 16.31 4.82 15.23
CA PRO A 25 15.19 4.51 14.36
C PRO A 25 15.45 3.19 13.62
N ASN A 26 14.42 2.34 13.54
CA ASN A 26 14.42 1.13 12.73
C ASN A 26 13.03 0.91 12.15
N SER A 27 12.85 -0.11 11.31
CA SER A 27 11.56 -0.33 10.62
C SER A 27 10.39 -0.56 11.58
N ILE A 28 10.64 -1.14 12.77
CA ILE A 28 9.59 -1.39 13.77
C ILE A 28 9.16 -0.08 14.44
N THR A 29 10.11 0.77 14.85
CA THR A 29 9.79 2.06 15.48
C THR A 29 9.25 3.06 14.46
N GLY A 30 9.75 3.00 13.22
CA GLY A 30 9.31 3.84 12.10
C GLY A 30 7.85 3.62 11.71
N LEU A 31 7.41 2.37 11.63
CA LEU A 31 6.04 2.00 11.22
C LEU A 31 5.06 1.85 12.39
N LYS A 32 5.49 2.12 13.62
CA LYS A 32 4.60 2.05 14.78
C LYS A 32 3.51 3.12 14.63
N PRO A 33 2.21 2.80 14.80
CA PRO A 33 1.13 3.78 14.67
C PRO A 33 1.26 5.01 15.59
N THR A 34 2.01 4.89 16.68
CA THR A 34 2.28 5.98 17.63
C THR A 34 3.47 6.87 17.23
N ASN A 35 4.08 6.66 16.07
CA ASN A 35 5.20 7.48 15.60
C ASN A 35 4.67 8.88 15.20
N PRO A 36 5.14 9.97 15.84
CA PRO A 36 4.62 11.32 15.59
C PRO A 36 4.96 11.86 14.19
N ALA A 37 5.88 11.25 13.45
CA ALA A 37 6.12 11.60 12.06
C ALA A 37 4.98 11.16 11.13
N LEU A 38 4.24 10.10 11.46
CA LEU A 38 3.22 9.53 10.59
C LEU A 38 2.03 10.47 10.34
N PRO A 39 1.44 11.15 11.35
CA PRO A 39 0.38 12.13 11.10
C PRO A 39 0.82 13.29 10.21
N VAL A 40 2.09 13.73 10.31
CA VAL A 40 2.63 14.81 9.49
C VAL A 40 2.77 14.35 8.04
N ILE A 41 3.36 13.18 7.81
CA ILE A 41 3.53 12.61 6.46
C ILE A 41 2.16 12.31 5.84
N ASN A 42 1.24 11.74 6.60
CA ASN A 42 -0.11 11.41 6.13
C ASN A 42 -0.98 12.64 5.85
N GLY A 43 -0.63 13.80 6.42
CA GLY A 43 -1.29 15.07 6.13
C GLY A 43 -0.88 15.68 4.78
N ALA A 44 0.22 15.22 4.17
CA ALA A 44 0.65 15.70 2.86
C ALA A 44 -0.23 15.11 1.75
N PRO A 45 -0.82 15.93 0.86
CA PRO A 45 -1.65 15.43 -0.22
C PRO A 45 -0.80 14.74 -1.31
N ILE A 46 -1.33 13.64 -1.86
CA ILE A 46 -0.76 13.01 -3.06
C ILE A 46 -1.24 13.82 -4.28
N SER A 47 -0.33 14.54 -4.93
CA SER A 47 -0.67 15.50 -5.99
C SER A 47 -0.75 14.90 -7.40
N VAL A 48 -0.45 13.61 -7.56
CA VAL A 48 -0.48 12.91 -8.85
C VAL A 48 -1.56 11.84 -8.83
N PRO A 49 -2.20 11.52 -9.97
CA PRO A 49 -3.12 10.39 -10.05
C PRO A 49 -2.42 9.09 -9.64
N TYR A 50 -3.08 8.28 -8.81
CA TYR A 50 -2.56 7.01 -8.36
C TYR A 50 -3.67 5.95 -8.30
N HIS A 51 -3.25 4.70 -8.25
CA HIS A 51 -4.11 3.52 -8.20
C HIS A 51 -3.60 2.59 -7.10
N SER A 52 -4.51 1.84 -6.48
CA SER A 52 -4.20 0.87 -5.43
C SER A 52 -4.45 -0.56 -5.92
N ILE A 53 -3.51 -1.47 -5.63
CA ILE A 53 -3.69 -2.91 -5.81
C ILE A 53 -3.37 -3.55 -4.46
N ILE A 54 -4.36 -4.15 -3.80
CA ILE A 54 -4.29 -4.55 -2.39
C ILE A 54 -4.58 -6.05 -2.27
N GLY A 55 -3.71 -6.79 -1.56
CA GLY A 55 -3.90 -8.20 -1.27
C GLY A 55 -4.88 -8.45 -0.12
N ASP A 56 -5.69 -9.51 -0.20
CA ASP A 56 -6.58 -9.97 0.89
C ASP A 56 -6.40 -11.46 1.27
N ARG A 57 -5.40 -12.13 0.67
CA ARG A 57 -5.17 -13.59 0.75
C ARG A 57 -6.34 -14.46 0.25
N GLY A 58 -7.23 -13.90 -0.56
CA GLY A 58 -8.37 -14.59 -1.15
C GLY A 58 -9.49 -14.87 -0.14
N ARG A 59 -9.61 -14.05 0.91
CA ARG A 59 -10.63 -14.22 1.94
C ARG A 59 -11.97 -13.61 1.55
N GLY A 60 -11.99 -12.64 0.63
CA GLY A 60 -13.21 -11.97 0.20
C GLY A 60 -13.89 -11.19 1.34
N ASP A 61 -13.12 -10.78 2.35
CA ASP A 61 -13.59 -10.13 3.56
C ASP A 61 -13.33 -8.61 3.57
N SER A 62 -12.88 -8.02 2.45
CA SER A 62 -12.73 -6.56 2.32
C SER A 62 -14.06 -5.84 2.61
N PRO A 63 -14.05 -4.74 3.39
CA PRO A 63 -12.88 -3.97 3.86
C PRO A 63 -12.25 -4.47 5.17
N ASN A 64 -12.72 -5.58 5.75
CA ASN A 64 -12.17 -6.18 6.96
C ASN A 64 -11.03 -7.17 6.66
N SER A 65 -10.27 -6.91 5.59
CA SER A 65 -9.26 -7.84 5.07
C SER A 65 -7.83 -7.47 5.46
N SER A 66 -6.90 -8.38 5.17
CA SER A 66 -5.45 -8.16 5.29
C SER A 66 -4.68 -9.09 4.36
N ASP A 67 -3.57 -8.59 3.82
CA ASP A 67 -2.60 -9.37 3.04
C ASP A 67 -1.74 -10.33 3.91
N GLY A 68 -1.97 -10.34 5.23
CA GLY A 68 -1.22 -11.12 6.22
C GLY A 68 -0.19 -10.30 6.99
N VAL A 69 0.09 -9.06 6.58
CA VAL A 69 1.01 -8.12 7.24
C VAL A 69 0.32 -6.78 7.48
N VAL A 70 -0.32 -6.24 6.44
CA VAL A 70 -1.00 -4.94 6.44
C VAL A 70 -2.51 -5.18 6.35
N ALA A 71 -3.27 -4.48 7.20
CA ALA A 71 -4.74 -4.49 7.16
C ALA A 71 -5.26 -3.53 6.10
N TYR A 72 -6.40 -3.84 5.48
CA TYR A 72 -7.01 -3.04 4.42
C TYR A 72 -7.13 -1.55 4.79
N TRP A 73 -7.64 -1.24 5.99
CA TRP A 73 -7.80 0.13 6.47
C TRP A 73 -6.49 0.92 6.51
N SER A 74 -5.35 0.24 6.65
CA SER A 74 -4.02 0.87 6.65
C SER A 74 -3.43 1.02 5.24
N SER A 75 -3.86 0.20 4.28
CA SER A 75 -3.42 0.28 2.88
C SER A 75 -4.33 1.12 1.99
N HIS A 76 -5.59 1.31 2.40
CA HIS A 76 -6.61 2.05 1.66
C HIS A 76 -6.31 3.55 1.65
N LEU A 77 -6.54 4.19 0.50
CA LEU A 77 -6.40 5.63 0.31
C LEU A 77 -7.58 6.15 -0.51
N ASP A 78 -8.47 6.92 0.13
CA ASP A 78 -9.76 7.37 -0.44
C ASP A 78 -9.65 8.06 -1.82
N SER A 79 -8.53 8.75 -2.10
CA SER A 79 -8.35 9.53 -3.33
C SER A 79 -7.77 8.74 -4.52
N ALA A 80 -7.64 7.42 -4.41
CA ALA A 80 -7.17 6.57 -5.51
C ALA A 80 -8.13 6.61 -6.71
N GLN A 81 -7.61 6.69 -7.93
CA GLN A 81 -8.42 6.69 -9.16
C GLN A 81 -9.04 5.32 -9.45
N SER A 82 -8.39 4.24 -8.99
CA SER A 82 -8.99 2.91 -8.91
C SER A 82 -8.34 2.11 -7.78
N GLU A 83 -9.07 1.14 -7.27
CA GLU A 83 -8.59 0.16 -6.29
C GLU A 83 -9.00 -1.24 -6.74
N LEU A 84 -8.05 -2.17 -6.78
CA LEU A 84 -8.31 -3.58 -7.04
C LEU A 84 -7.88 -4.43 -5.84
N ILE A 85 -8.78 -5.27 -5.35
CA ILE A 85 -8.45 -6.31 -4.38
C ILE A 85 -8.04 -7.59 -5.12
N VAL A 86 -6.85 -8.10 -4.81
CA VAL A 86 -6.32 -9.34 -5.39
C VAL A 86 -6.24 -10.44 -4.33
N PRO A 87 -6.53 -11.71 -4.69
CA PRO A 87 -6.52 -12.84 -3.77
C PRO A 87 -5.09 -13.30 -3.42
N GLY A 88 -4.27 -12.38 -2.90
CA GLY A 88 -2.83 -12.55 -2.73
C GLY A 88 -2.31 -12.18 -1.34
N PRO A 89 -1.17 -12.75 -0.92
CA PRO A 89 -0.49 -12.37 0.32
C PRO A 89 0.27 -11.05 0.15
N HIS A 90 0.97 -10.61 1.20
CA HIS A 90 1.80 -9.38 1.19
C HIS A 90 2.79 -9.32 0.00
N GLY A 91 3.36 -10.45 -0.41
CA GLY A 91 4.23 -10.58 -1.59
C GLY A 91 3.47 -10.83 -2.90
N SER A 92 2.34 -10.15 -3.13
CA SER A 92 1.43 -10.43 -4.26
C SER A 92 1.83 -9.80 -5.60
N CYS A 93 2.98 -9.12 -5.67
CA CYS A 93 3.44 -8.41 -6.86
C CYS A 93 3.59 -9.30 -8.11
N GLU A 94 3.96 -10.57 -7.92
CA GLU A 94 4.19 -11.53 -9.00
C GLU A 94 2.92 -12.30 -9.42
N LEU A 95 1.79 -12.06 -8.75
CA LEU A 95 0.55 -12.76 -9.10
C LEU A 95 0.04 -12.33 -10.47
N PRO A 96 -0.51 -13.25 -11.27
CA PRO A 96 -1.05 -12.92 -12.59
C PRO A 96 -2.10 -11.79 -12.55
N GLN A 97 -2.93 -11.75 -11.52
CA GLN A 97 -3.95 -10.72 -11.35
C GLN A 97 -3.33 -9.33 -11.07
N THR A 98 -2.29 -9.29 -10.24
CA THR A 98 -1.56 -8.05 -9.93
C THR A 98 -0.84 -7.52 -11.16
N ILE A 99 -0.15 -8.39 -11.90
CA ILE A 99 0.55 -8.04 -13.14
C ILE A 99 -0.44 -7.57 -14.21
N ALA A 100 -1.59 -8.25 -14.35
CA ALA A 100 -2.61 -7.86 -15.31
C ALA A 100 -3.20 -6.47 -15.00
N GLU A 101 -3.44 -6.16 -13.74
CA GLU A 101 -3.93 -4.84 -13.34
C GLU A 101 -2.87 -3.76 -13.54
N LEU A 102 -1.61 -4.06 -13.24
CA LEU A 102 -0.49 -3.17 -13.52
C LEU A 102 -0.38 -2.86 -15.03
N ASP A 103 -0.43 -3.87 -15.90
CA ASP A 103 -0.41 -3.68 -17.35
C ASP A 103 -1.62 -2.85 -17.82
N ARG A 104 -2.82 -3.11 -17.28
CA ARG A 104 -4.02 -2.32 -17.57
C ARG A 104 -3.84 -0.83 -17.21
N ILE A 105 -3.30 -0.53 -16.02
CA ILE A 105 -3.05 0.83 -15.55
C ILE A 105 -1.99 1.51 -16.43
N LEU A 106 -0.89 0.82 -16.76
CA LEU A 106 0.16 1.38 -17.62
C LEU A 106 -0.39 1.73 -19.02
N ARG A 107 -1.19 0.84 -19.63
CA ARG A 107 -1.82 1.10 -20.93
C ARG A 107 -2.79 2.27 -20.88
N LEU A 108 -3.58 2.38 -19.80
CA LEU A 108 -4.48 3.52 -19.57
C LEU A 108 -3.72 4.84 -19.65
N HIS A 109 -2.60 4.96 -18.92
CA HIS A 109 -1.79 6.19 -18.88
C HIS A 109 -0.94 6.42 -20.14
N LEU A 110 -0.67 5.38 -20.93
CA LEU A 110 -0.11 5.52 -22.28
C LEU A 110 -1.15 5.95 -23.33
N GLY A 111 -2.43 6.06 -22.96
CA GLY A 111 -3.52 6.35 -23.90
C GLY A 111 -3.85 5.20 -24.85
N ILE A 112 -3.31 4.00 -24.58
CA ILE A 112 -3.59 2.79 -25.35
C ILE A 112 -4.92 2.24 -24.88
N ARG A 113 -6.00 2.52 -25.63
CA ARG A 113 -7.32 1.95 -25.34
C ARG A 113 -7.26 0.43 -25.57
N SER A 114 -7.57 -0.37 -24.56
CA SER A 114 -7.81 -1.80 -24.75
C SER A 114 -8.99 -1.97 -25.71
N THR A 115 -8.76 -2.63 -26.84
CA THR A 115 -9.80 -3.01 -27.80
C THR A 115 -10.46 -4.35 -27.42
N SER A 116 -10.25 -4.83 -26.19
CA SER A 116 -10.81 -6.12 -25.76
C SER A 116 -12.34 -6.07 -25.73
N LYS A 117 -12.94 -6.85 -26.63
CA LYS A 117 -14.36 -7.20 -26.69
C LYS A 117 -14.84 -7.62 -25.28
N PRO A 118 -16.04 -7.24 -24.81
CA PRO A 118 -16.55 -7.71 -23.53
C PRO A 118 -16.57 -9.24 -23.54
N THR A 119 -15.82 -9.87 -22.65
CA THR A 119 -15.94 -11.31 -22.41
C THR A 119 -17.35 -11.57 -21.89
N ALA A 120 -18.13 -12.29 -22.67
CA ALA A 120 -19.48 -12.69 -22.32
C ALA A 120 -19.49 -13.36 -20.94
N THR A 121 -20.40 -12.91 -20.08
CA THR A 121 -20.77 -13.52 -18.81
C THR A 121 -20.93 -15.02 -19.00
N VAL A 122 -20.03 -15.82 -18.42
CA VAL A 122 -20.27 -17.25 -18.24
C VAL A 122 -21.28 -17.37 -17.10
N ALA A 123 -22.53 -17.61 -17.47
CA ALA A 123 -23.59 -17.94 -16.55
C ALA A 123 -23.15 -19.11 -15.66
N GLN A 124 -23.27 -18.93 -14.35
CA GLN A 124 -23.21 -19.99 -13.35
C GLN A 124 -24.29 -21.04 -13.70
N VAL A 125 -23.85 -22.23 -14.09
CA VAL A 125 -24.69 -23.43 -14.16
C VAL A 125 -24.77 -23.98 -12.74
N GLY A 126 -25.96 -23.91 -12.14
CA GLY A 126 -26.22 -24.47 -10.84
C GLY A 126 -26.16 -26.01 -10.82
N ARG A 127 -25.80 -26.54 -9.66
CA ARG A 127 -26.52 -27.60 -8.93
C ARG A 127 -26.27 -27.43 -7.44
#